data_AF-A0A382QYF8-F1
#
_entry.id   AF-A0A382QYF8-F1
#
_cell.length_a   1.000
_cell.length_b   1.000
_cell.length_c   1.000
_cell.angle_alpha   90.00
_cell.angle_beta   90.00
_cell.angle_gamma   90.00
#
_symmetry.space_group_name_H-M   'P 1'
#
loop_
_entity.id
_entity.type
_entity.pdbx_description
1 polymer ?
#
loop_
_entity_poly.entity_id
_entity_poly.type
_entity_poly.pdbx_seq_one_letter_code
_entity_poly.pdbx_strand_id
1 'polypeptide(L)' 'VKEKYTQNPTVHTNIPLITPVLFLIFNRPETTEQVFSAIKKAQPTLLYIAADGPRSH' A
#
# COMPACT_ATOMS: atom_id res chain seq x y z
N VAL A 1 -35.81 13.57 -29.32
CA VAL A 1 -34.46 13.19 -29.82
C VAL A 1 -33.48 13.54 -28.71
N LYS A 2 -33.27 12.62 -27.76
CA LYS A 2 -31.99 11.94 -27.46
C LYS A 2 -30.76 12.85 -27.52
N GLU A 3 -30.24 13.23 -26.36
CA GLU A 3 -28.81 13.27 -26.12
C GLU A 3 -28.55 12.75 -24.71
N LYS A 4 -28.17 11.47 -24.68
CA LYS A 4 -27.80 10.76 -23.47
C LYS A 4 -26.42 11.27 -23.08
N TYR A 5 -26.27 11.72 -21.83
CA TYR A 5 -24.98 11.85 -21.18
C TYR A 5 -24.34 10.45 -21.16
N THR A 6 -23.55 10.16 -22.18
CA THR A 6 -22.79 8.92 -22.30
C THR A 6 -21.78 8.91 -21.16
N GLN A 7 -22.05 8.09 -20.16
CA GLN A 7 -21.07 7.66 -19.17
C GLN A 7 -19.96 6.95 -19.94
N ASN A 8 -18.91 7.69 -20.32
CA ASN A 8 -17.70 7.07 -20.86
C ASN A 8 -17.14 6.17 -19.75
N PRO A 9 -16.90 4.87 -20.00
CA PRO A 9 -16.25 4.03 -19.02
C PRO A 9 -14.83 4.56 -18.85
N THR A 10 -14.57 5.33 -17.79
CA THR A 10 -13.22 5.63 -17.35
C THR A 10 -12.64 4.29 -16.91
N VAL A 11 -11.90 3.65 -17.83
CA VAL A 11 -11.08 2.49 -17.50
C VAL A 11 -10.12 2.98 -16.43
N HIS A 12 -10.43 2.67 -15.17
CA HIS A 12 -9.53 2.92 -14.06
C HIS A 12 -8.33 1.98 -14.26
N THR A 13 -7.33 2.47 -14.99
CA THR A 13 -6.04 1.81 -15.06
C THR A 13 -5.46 1.85 -13.66
N ASN A 14 -5.41 0.70 -12.99
CA ASN A 14 -4.74 0.59 -11.71
C ASN A 14 -3.24 0.71 -11.96
N ILE A 15 -2.70 1.92 -11.91
CA ILE A 15 -1.27 2.16 -12.08
C ILE A 15 -0.57 1.60 -10.83
N PRO A 16 0.38 0.66 -10.98
CA PRO A 16 1.10 0.10 -9.84
C PRO A 16 1.93 1.18 -9.15
N LEU A 17 2.04 1.11 -7.81
CA LEU A 17 2.87 2.01 -7.04
C LEU A 17 4.36 1.64 -7.23
N ILE A 18 5.01 2.28 -8.20
CA ILE A 18 6.41 1.99 -8.57
C ILE A 18 7.45 2.55 -7.59
N THR A 19 7.04 3.50 -6.73
CA THR A 19 7.92 4.08 -5.71
C THR A 19 8.24 3.02 -4.65
N PRO A 20 9.53 2.72 -4.40
CA PRO A 20 9.90 1.77 -3.36
C PRO A 20 9.51 2.26 -1.96
N VAL A 21 9.03 1.34 -1.12
CA VAL A 21 8.64 1.63 0.26
C VAL A 21 9.57 0.93 1.23
N LEU A 22 10.12 1.66 2.22
CA LEU A 22 10.81 1.08 3.36
C LEU A 22 9.88 1.06 4.58
N PHE A 23 9.55 -0.13 5.06
CA PHE A 23 8.73 -0.33 6.26
C PHE A 23 9.62 -0.68 7.46
N LEU A 24 9.75 0.28 8.39
CA LEU A 24 10.50 0.11 9.64
C LEU A 24 9.59 -0.47 10.71
N ILE A 25 9.93 -1.65 11.23
CA ILE A 25 9.14 -2.36 12.23
C ILE A 25 9.86 -2.45 13.57
N PHE A 26 9.08 -2.37 14.65
CA PHE A 26 9.50 -2.49 16.04
C PHE A 26 8.77 -3.66 16.71
N ASN A 27 9.08 -3.97 17.97
CA ASN A 27 8.30 -4.92 18.79
C ASN A 27 6.91 -4.36 19.18
N ARG A 28 6.06 -4.12 18.18
CA ARG A 28 4.67 -3.62 18.28
C ARG A 28 3.78 -4.36 17.27
N PRO A 29 3.43 -5.63 17.53
CA PRO A 29 2.77 -6.49 16.54
C PRO A 29 1.43 -5.92 16.03
N GLU A 30 0.59 -5.38 16.91
CA GLU A 30 -0.71 -4.83 16.54
C GLU A 30 -0.61 -3.67 15.53
N THR A 31 0.27 -2.69 15.79
CA THR A 31 0.47 -1.56 14.87
C THR A 31 1.11 -2.02 13.56
N THR A 32 2.05 -2.96 13.62
CA THR A 32 2.69 -3.54 12.45
C THR A 32 1.67 -4.20 11.52
N GLU A 33 0.72 -4.96 12.07
CA GLU A 33 -0.36 -5.61 11.30
C GLU A 33 -1.29 -4.61 10.60
N GLN A 34 -1.66 -3.53 11.29
CA GLN A 34 -2.52 -2.48 10.74
C GLN A 34 -1.85 -1.79 9.54
N VAL A 35 -0.58 -1.39 9.69
CA VAL A 35 0.18 -0.72 8.64
C VAL A 35 0.47 -1.68 7.48
N PHE A 36 0.86 -2.92 7.77
CA PHE A 36 1.10 -3.92 6.73
C PHE A 36 -0.15 -4.22 5.90
N SER A 37 -1.33 -4.27 6.55
CA SER A 37 -2.62 -4.42 5.86
C SER A 37 -2.92 -3.25 4.90
N ALA A 38 -2.53 -2.03 5.25
CA ALA A 38 -2.65 -0.87 4.38
C ALA A 38 -1.67 -0.94 3.20
N ILE A 39 -0.40 -1.27 3.45
CA ILE A 39 0.63 -1.46 2.41
C ILE A 39 0.21 -2.55 1.41
N LYS A 40 -0.38 -3.64 1.91
CA LYS A 40 -0.90 -4.74 1.07
C LYS A 40 -1.98 -4.28 0.09
N LYS A 41 -2.84 -3.34 0.48
CA LYS A 41 -3.85 -2.76 -0.42
C LYS A 41 -3.22 -1.87 -1.50
N ALA A 42 -2.13 -1.17 -1.16
CA ALA A 42 -1.42 -0.28 -2.06
C ALA A 42 -0.53 -1.01 -3.09
N GLN A 43 -0.13 -2.25 -2.80
CA GLN A 43 0.69 -3.10 -3.69
C GLN A 43 1.91 -2.36 -4.29
N PRO A 44 2.84 -1.85 -3.46
CA PRO A 44 4.08 -1.29 -3.97
C PRO A 44 4.84 -2.34 -4.79
N THR A 45 5.46 -1.92 -5.89
CA THR A 45 6.30 -2.78 -6.71
C THR A 45 7.52 -3.30 -5.94
N LEU A 46 8.01 -2.51 -4.99
CA LEU A 46 9.11 -2.89 -4.09
C LEU A 46 8.78 -2.49 -2.65
N LEU A 47 8.84 -3.47 -1.74
CA LEU A 47 8.68 -3.29 -0.31
C LEU A 47 9.91 -3.83 0.42
N TYR A 48 10.66 -2.95 1.05
CA TYR A 48 11.75 -3.29 1.97
C TYR A 48 11.22 -3.31 3.41
N ILE A 49 11.75 -4.21 4.23
CA ILE A 49 11.40 -4.33 5.65
C ILE A 49 12.69 -4.29 6.45
N ALA A 50 12.76 -3.42 7.46
CA ALA A 50 13.85 -3.40 8.42
C ALA A 50 13.29 -3.42 9.85
N ALA A 51 13.85 -4.27 10.70
CA ALA A 51 13.46 -4.42 12.10
C ALA A 51 14.58 -3.97 13.02
N ASP A 52 14.24 -3.36 14.16
CA ASP A 52 15.24 -2.84 15.11
C ASP A 52 15.99 -3.93 15.91
N GLY A 53 15.53 -5.18 15.84
CA GLY A 53 16.13 -6.32 16.53
C GLY A 53 15.89 -6.33 18.05
N PRO A 54 16.31 -7.40 18.76
CA PRO A 54 16.17 -7.49 20.20
C PRO A 54 16.92 -6.33 20.89
N ARG A 55 16.25 -5.66 21.84
CA ARG A 55 16.90 -4.66 22.68
C ARG A 55 17.32 -5.31 24.01
N SER A 56 18.55 -5.07 24.44
CA SER A 56 19.20 -5.78 25.56
C SER A 56 18.78 -5.36 26.97
N HIS A 57 17.83 -4.44 27.08
CA HIS A 57 17.45 -3.79 28.34
C HIS A 57 16.14 -4.35 28.89
#